data_AF-A3WFQ8-F1
#
_entry.id   AF-A3WFQ8-F1
#
_cell.length_a   1.000
_cell.length_b   1.000
_cell.length_c   1.000
_cell.angle_alpha   90.00
_cell.angle_beta   90.00
_cell.angle_gamma   90.00
#
_symmetry.space_group_name_H-M   'P 1'
#
loop_
_entity.id
_entity.type
_entity.pdbx_description
1 polymer ?
#
loop_
_entity_poly.entity_id
_entity_poly.type
_entity_poly.pdbx_seq_one_letter_code
_entity_poly.pdbx_strand_id
1 'polypeptide(L)'
;MRAMRLAVQPEAAPVISIETRWDALQMRADEVAALAQLAPERGVMSGDALIALFADVEEWQVELAQRAIEDLDALMDKGLTALGTLVERGNDTTAPALALWREFYHGREAVLSLLRPHPKAA
;
A
#
# COMPACT_ATOMS: atom_id res chain seq x y z
N MET A 1 22.74 44.59 -14.54
CA MET A 1 22.81 43.11 -14.66
C MET A 1 21.90 42.51 -13.60
N ARG A 2 20.79 41.87 -13.99
CA ARG A 2 19.84 41.23 -13.06
C ARG A 2 19.83 39.74 -13.39
N ALA A 3 20.40 38.93 -12.52
CA ALA A 3 20.44 37.49 -12.71
C ALA A 3 19.02 36.92 -12.60
N MET A 4 18.54 36.28 -13.68
CA MET A 4 17.36 35.43 -13.68
C MET A 4 17.65 34.20 -12.81
N ARG A 5 17.00 34.13 -11.65
CA ARG A 5 16.92 32.91 -10.84
C ARG A 5 15.92 32.00 -11.54
N LEU A 6 16.41 31.00 -12.28
CA LEU A 6 15.59 29.89 -12.75
C LEU A 6 15.09 29.14 -11.50
N ALA A 7 13.83 29.36 -11.13
CA ALA A 7 13.17 28.51 -10.16
C ALA A 7 13.04 27.13 -10.79
N VAL A 8 13.84 26.18 -10.32
CA VAL A 8 13.54 24.75 -10.51
C VAL A 8 12.20 24.53 -9.83
N GLN A 9 11.14 24.41 -10.63
CA GLN A 9 9.86 23.90 -10.15
C GLN A 9 10.13 22.46 -9.72
N PRO A 10 9.76 22.04 -8.50
CA PRO A 10 9.83 20.63 -8.14
C PRO A 10 8.95 19.87 -9.12
N GLU A 11 9.54 19.00 -9.92
CA GLU A 11 8.80 18.10 -10.79
C GLU A 11 7.86 17.30 -9.91
N ALA A 12 6.55 17.55 -10.05
CA ALA A 12 5.55 16.86 -9.27
C ALA A 12 5.72 15.37 -9.55
N ALA A 13 6.01 14.58 -8.50
CA ALA A 13 6.07 13.14 -8.62
C ALA A 13 4.79 12.65 -9.33
N PRO A 14 4.88 11.71 -10.28
CA PRO A 14 3.74 11.26 -11.04
C PRO A 14 2.64 10.80 -10.08
N VAL A 15 1.44 11.36 -10.25
CA VAL A 15 0.26 10.95 -9.49
C VAL A 15 -0.12 9.55 -9.97
N ILE A 16 0.26 8.52 -9.19
CA ILE A 16 -0.15 7.14 -9.44
C ILE A 16 -1.62 6.96 -9.05
N SER A 17 -2.38 6.22 -9.87
CA SER A 17 -3.77 5.90 -9.56
C SER A 17 -3.88 4.94 -8.37
N ILE A 18 -5.04 4.93 -7.73
CA ILE A 18 -5.31 4.04 -6.60
C ILE A 18 -5.31 2.57 -7.04
N GLU A 19 -5.82 2.23 -8.24
CA GLU A 19 -5.71 0.85 -8.73
C GLU A 19 -4.25 0.41 -8.89
N THR A 20 -3.40 1.26 -9.47
CA THR A 20 -1.97 0.95 -9.68
C THR A 20 -1.24 0.83 -8.34
N ARG A 21 -1.54 1.73 -7.39
CA ARG A 21 -0.95 1.68 -6.05
C ARG A 21 -1.36 0.41 -5.31
N TRP A 22 -2.62 0.00 -5.42
CA TRP A 22 -3.11 -1.22 -4.82
C TRP A 22 -2.42 -2.47 -5.37
N ASP A 23 -2.30 -2.59 -6.70
CA ASP A 23 -1.61 -3.73 -7.31
C ASP A 23 -0.12 -3.77 -6.91
N ALA A 24 0.56 -2.62 -6.87
CA ALA A 24 1.93 -2.51 -6.41
C ALA A 24 2.09 -2.93 -4.93
N LEU A 25 1.12 -2.60 -4.08
CA LEU A 25 1.08 -3.06 -2.69
C LEU A 25 1.01 -4.58 -2.58
N GLN A 26 0.22 -5.24 -3.42
CA GLN A 26 0.14 -6.71 -3.41
C GLN A 26 1.47 -7.34 -3.85
N MET A 27 2.12 -6.79 -4.87
CA MET A 27 3.45 -7.25 -5.29
C MET A 27 4.49 -7.12 -4.17
N ARG A 28 4.48 -5.99 -3.45
CA ARG A 28 5.36 -5.79 -2.29
C ARG A 28 5.02 -6.74 -1.14
N ALA A 29 3.74 -7.04 -0.94
CA ALA A 29 3.31 -7.99 0.07
C ALA A 29 3.82 -9.40 -0.22
N ASP A 30 3.82 -9.82 -1.49
CA ASP A 30 4.42 -11.08 -1.93
C ASP A 30 5.93 -11.13 -1.68
N GLU A 31 6.65 -10.02 -1.90
CA GLU A 31 8.08 -9.93 -1.58
C GLU A 31 8.34 -10.10 -0.07
N VAL A 32 7.58 -9.39 0.78
CA VAL A 32 7.68 -9.53 2.23
C VAL A 32 7.29 -10.95 2.67
N ALA A 33 6.26 -11.54 2.08
CA ALA A 33 5.84 -12.91 2.37
C ALA A 33 6.95 -13.92 2.06
N ALA A 34 7.67 -13.74 0.94
CA ALA A 34 8.80 -14.59 0.57
C ALA A 34 9.95 -14.48 1.59
N LEU A 35 10.29 -13.26 2.04
CA LEU A 35 11.27 -13.04 3.12
C LEU A 35 10.82 -13.66 4.45
N ALA A 36 9.51 -13.68 4.71
CA ALA A 36 8.89 -14.31 5.87
C ALA A 36 8.73 -15.84 5.74
N GLN A 37 9.14 -16.44 4.61
CA GLN A 37 8.97 -17.87 4.30
C GLN A 37 7.49 -18.32 4.31
N LEU A 38 6.57 -17.43 3.95
CA LEU A 38 5.16 -17.74 3.82
C LEU A 38 4.84 -18.27 2.41
N ALA A 39 3.77 -19.06 2.31
CA ALA A 39 3.23 -19.43 1.01
C ALA A 39 2.54 -18.21 0.36
N PRO A 40 2.57 -18.09 -0.99
CA PRO A 40 1.86 -17.02 -1.69
C PRO A 40 0.36 -17.02 -1.37
N GLU A 41 -0.21 -15.84 -1.18
CA GLU A 41 -1.65 -15.67 -1.02
C GLU A 41 -2.37 -15.94 -2.35
N ARG A 42 -3.55 -16.58 -2.28
CA ARG A 42 -4.37 -16.84 -3.47
C ARG A 42 -5.62 -15.96 -3.44
N GLY A 43 -6.05 -15.52 -4.61
CA GLY A 43 -7.31 -14.77 -4.75
C GLY A 43 -7.23 -13.34 -4.23
N VAL A 44 -6.05 -12.73 -4.29
CA VAL A 44 -5.87 -11.32 -3.93
C VAL A 44 -6.68 -10.45 -4.90
N MET A 45 -7.41 -9.48 -4.35
CA MET A 45 -8.24 -8.54 -5.11
C MET A 45 -7.35 -7.62 -5.96
N SER A 46 -7.67 -7.45 -7.24
CA SER A 46 -6.98 -6.50 -8.12
C SER A 46 -7.40 -5.05 -7.85
N GLY A 47 -6.58 -4.10 -8.31
CA GLY A 47 -6.88 -2.67 -8.24
C GLY A 47 -8.19 -2.32 -8.95
N ASP A 48 -8.45 -2.89 -10.13
CA ASP A 48 -9.72 -2.70 -10.84
C ASP A 48 -10.93 -3.18 -10.02
N ALA A 49 -10.81 -4.35 -9.36
CA ALA A 49 -11.85 -4.89 -8.51
C ALA A 49 -12.07 -4.05 -7.25
N LEU A 50 -11.00 -3.48 -6.69
CA LEU A 50 -11.08 -2.53 -5.57
C LEU A 50 -11.83 -1.26 -5.98
N ILE A 51 -11.49 -0.66 -7.11
CA ILE A 51 -12.15 0.57 -7.60
C ILE A 51 -13.63 0.34 -7.87
N ALA A 52 -14.01 -0.86 -8.35
CA ALA A 52 -15.42 -1.21 -8.52
C ALA A 52 -16.23 -1.09 -7.20
N LEU A 53 -15.62 -1.38 -6.05
CA LEU A 53 -16.29 -1.24 -4.75
C LEU A 53 -16.59 0.23 -4.38
N PHE A 54 -15.85 1.19 -4.94
CA PHE A 54 -16.04 2.61 -4.61
C PHE A 54 -17.39 3.14 -5.10
N ALA A 55 -17.99 2.50 -6.10
CA ALA A 55 -19.29 2.89 -6.64
C ALA A 55 -20.46 2.64 -5.66
N ASP A 56 -20.28 1.73 -4.70
CA ASP A 56 -21.34 1.22 -3.82
C ASP A 56 -21.22 1.71 -2.37
N VAL A 57 -20.35 2.68 -2.08
CA VAL A 57 -20.09 3.21 -0.74
C VAL A 57 -20.13 4.74 -0.67
N GLU A 58 -20.22 5.28 0.54
CA GLU A 58 -20.28 6.73 0.76
C GLU A 58 -18.89 7.39 0.53
N GLU A 59 -18.87 8.66 0.15
CA GLU A 59 -17.65 9.40 -0.20
C GLU A 59 -16.59 9.38 0.92
N TRP A 60 -17.00 9.51 2.18
CA TRP A 60 -16.08 9.43 3.33
C TRP A 60 -15.40 8.05 3.46
N GLN A 61 -16.08 6.97 3.06
CA GLN A 61 -15.50 5.61 3.06
C GLN A 61 -14.39 5.53 2.00
N VAL A 62 -14.64 6.12 0.83
CA VAL A 62 -13.66 6.20 -0.26
C VAL A 62 -12.44 7.01 0.16
N GLU A 63 -12.64 8.22 0.70
CA GLU A 63 -11.53 9.08 1.16
C GLU A 63 -10.67 8.39 2.22
N LEU A 64 -11.30 7.77 3.22
CA LEU A 64 -10.59 7.06 4.29
C LEU A 64 -9.85 5.83 3.75
N ALA A 65 -10.46 5.06 2.83
CA ALA A 65 -9.83 3.92 2.20
C ALA A 65 -8.62 4.34 1.36
N GLN A 66 -8.74 5.38 0.54
CA GLN A 66 -7.63 5.93 -0.24
C GLN A 66 -6.48 6.35 0.68
N ARG A 67 -6.79 7.07 1.77
CA ARG A 67 -5.77 7.48 2.74
C ARG A 67 -5.05 6.29 3.38
N ALA A 68 -5.80 5.29 3.83
CA ALA A 68 -5.25 4.08 4.41
C ALA A 68 -4.36 3.30 3.42
N ILE A 69 -4.71 3.28 2.13
CA ILE A 69 -3.87 2.70 1.07
C ILE A 69 -2.54 3.47 0.96
N GLU A 70 -2.54 4.80 1.07
CA GLU A 70 -1.29 5.58 1.08
C GLU A 70 -0.42 5.25 2.31
N ASP A 71 -1.03 5.12 3.47
CA ASP A 71 -0.33 4.79 4.71
C ASP A 71 0.28 3.37 4.64
N LEU A 72 -0.45 2.40 4.06
CA LEU A 72 0.08 1.06 3.79
C LEU A 72 1.23 1.08 2.77
N ASP A 73 1.14 1.91 1.74
CA ASP A 73 2.19 2.07 0.74
C ASP A 73 3.49 2.58 1.38
N ALA A 74 3.38 3.59 2.24
CA ALA A 74 4.50 4.11 3.02
C ALA A 74 5.07 3.09 4.02
N LEU A 75 4.20 2.34 4.71
CA LEU A 75 4.60 1.26 5.62
C LEU A 75 5.45 0.21 4.88
N MET A 76 4.97 -0.26 3.72
CA MET A 76 5.64 -1.28 2.92
C MET A 76 6.96 -0.78 2.33
N ASP A 77 7.01 0.45 1.81
CA ASP A 77 8.23 1.06 1.28
C ASP A 77 9.34 1.13 2.34
N LYS A 78 9.01 1.63 3.54
CA LYS A 78 9.97 1.76 4.64
C LYS A 78 10.36 0.40 5.22
N GLY A 79 9.38 -0.50 5.36
CA GLY A 79 9.60 -1.87 5.84
C GLY A 79 10.54 -2.66 4.93
N LEU A 80 10.29 -2.65 3.61
CA LEU A 80 11.15 -3.31 2.62
C LEU A 80 12.55 -2.70 2.57
N THR A 81 12.68 -1.37 2.66
CA THR A 81 13.99 -0.71 2.75
C THR A 81 14.79 -1.22 3.95
N ALA A 82 14.15 -1.35 5.11
CA ALA A 82 14.78 -1.87 6.32
C ALA A 82 15.16 -3.36 6.19
N LEU A 83 14.27 -4.18 5.62
CA LEU A 83 14.54 -5.60 5.36
C LEU A 83 15.68 -5.79 4.36
N GLY A 84 15.74 -4.98 3.30
CA GLY A 84 16.84 -4.99 2.33
C GLY A 84 18.20 -4.75 3.00
N THR A 85 18.27 -3.82 3.96
CA THR A 85 19.49 -3.59 4.75
C THR A 85 19.89 -4.81 5.57
N LEU A 86 18.93 -5.60 6.09
CA LEU A 86 19.22 -6.85 6.79
C LEU A 86 19.74 -7.93 5.84
N VAL A 87 19.14 -8.05 4.65
CA VAL A 87 19.59 -8.97 3.59
C VAL A 87 21.03 -8.67 3.19
N GLU A 88 21.37 -7.41 2.93
CA GLU A 88 22.73 -6.98 2.57
C GLU A 88 23.77 -7.30 3.65
N ARG A 89 23.35 -7.33 4.93
CA ARG A 89 24.19 -7.68 6.07
C ARG A 89 24.24 -9.19 6.35
N GLY A 90 23.49 -10.00 5.61
CA GLY A 90 23.38 -11.45 5.83
C GLY A 90 22.64 -11.82 7.12
N ASN A 91 21.78 -10.94 7.63
CA ASN A 91 20.97 -11.22 8.82
C ASN A 91 19.69 -11.98 8.46
N ASP A 92 19.17 -12.77 9.40
CA ASP A 92 17.86 -13.41 9.26
C ASP A 92 16.75 -12.35 9.23
N THR A 93 15.92 -12.40 8.19
CA THR A 93 14.80 -11.49 7.96
C THR A 93 13.45 -12.08 8.31
N THR A 94 13.39 -13.37 8.64
CA THR A 94 12.13 -14.12 8.78
C THR A 94 11.19 -13.48 9.80
N ALA A 95 11.68 -13.20 11.01
CA ALA A 95 10.88 -12.60 12.08
C ALA A 95 10.40 -11.17 11.77
N PRO A 96 11.27 -10.21 11.37
CA PRO A 96 10.80 -8.86 11.05
C PRO A 96 9.93 -8.82 9.78
N ALA A 97 10.17 -9.68 8.79
CA ALA A 97 9.32 -9.78 7.60
C ALA A 97 7.92 -10.32 7.96
N LEU A 98 7.84 -11.34 8.82
CA LEU A 98 6.56 -11.86 9.30
C LEU A 98 5.75 -10.81 10.06
N ALA A 99 6.42 -9.98 10.87
CA ALA A 99 5.77 -8.87 11.58
C ALA A 99 5.20 -7.85 10.58
N LEU A 100 6.02 -7.39 9.63
CA LEU A 100 5.58 -6.43 8.60
C LEU A 100 4.42 -6.98 7.76
N TRP A 101 4.50 -8.24 7.35
CA TRP A 101 3.44 -8.90 6.57
C TRP A 101 2.13 -8.93 7.33
N ARG A 102 2.14 -9.22 8.64
CA ARG A 102 0.93 -9.23 9.47
C ARG A 102 0.30 -7.85 9.61
N GLU A 103 1.12 -6.81 9.81
CA GLU A 103 0.62 -5.43 9.87
C GLU A 103 -0.04 -5.02 8.54
N PHE A 104 0.62 -5.33 7.41
CA PHE A 104 0.03 -5.11 6.10
C PHE A 104 -1.27 -5.90 5.91
N TYR A 105 -1.29 -7.19 6.26
CA TYR A 105 -2.47 -8.04 6.15
C TYR A 105 -3.66 -7.44 6.91
N HIS A 106 -3.47 -7.07 8.18
CA HIS A 106 -4.54 -6.49 9.00
C HIS A 106 -5.00 -5.13 8.48
N GLY A 107 -4.07 -4.28 8.03
CA GLY A 107 -4.43 -3.00 7.43
C GLY A 107 -5.20 -3.16 6.11
N ARG A 108 -4.79 -4.10 5.26
CA ARG A 108 -5.51 -4.45 4.01
C ARG A 108 -6.92 -4.92 4.29
N GLU A 109 -7.10 -5.82 5.25
CA GLU A 109 -8.43 -6.29 5.67
C GLU A 109 -9.29 -5.14 6.23
N ALA A 110 -8.69 -4.20 6.95
CA ALA A 110 -9.39 -3.01 7.44
C ALA A 110 -9.88 -2.12 6.29
N VAL A 111 -9.05 -1.89 5.25
CA VAL A 111 -9.46 -1.17 4.02
C VAL A 111 -10.63 -1.88 3.34
N LEU A 112 -10.53 -3.19 3.14
CA LEU A 112 -11.61 -3.96 2.51
C LEU A 112 -12.89 -3.96 3.36
N SER A 113 -12.76 -3.91 4.69
CA SER A 113 -13.92 -3.76 5.59
C SER A 113 -14.57 -2.38 5.47
N LEU A 114 -13.78 -1.32 5.28
CA LEU A 114 -14.30 0.04 5.06
C LEU A 114 -15.12 0.14 3.77
N LEU A 115 -14.81 -0.67 2.76
CA LEU A 115 -15.48 -0.66 1.46
C LEU A 115 -16.70 -1.58 1.39
N ARG A 116 -17.17 -2.08 2.53
CA ARG A 116 -18.46 -2.78 2.59
C ARG A 116 -19.59 -1.76 2.63
N PRO A 117 -20.68 -1.96 1.87
CA PRO A 117 -21.84 -1.08 1.94
C PRO A 117 -22.35 -0.97 3.38
N HIS A 118 -22.37 0.25 3.92
CA HIS A 118 -23.02 0.49 5.19
C HIS A 118 -24.54 0.55 4.93
N PRO A 119 -25.39 -0.16 5.71
CA PRO A 119 -26.82 0.02 5.57
C PRO A 119 -27.16 1.50 5.80
N LYS A 120 -27.80 2.14 4.81
CA LYS A 120 -28.32 3.50 4.94
C LYS A 120 -29.18 3.54 6.20
N ALA A 121 -28.87 4.42 7.15
CA ALA A 121 -29.76 4.66 8.28
C ALA A 121 -31.11 5.09 7.71
N ALA A 122 -32.14 4.26 7.93
CA ALA A 122 -33.49 4.46 7.42
C ALA A 122 -34.17 5.67 8.06
#